data_AF-A0A537M233-F1
#
_entry.id   AF-A0A537M233-F1
#
_cell.length_a   1.000
_cell.length_b   1.000
_cell.length_c   1.000
_cell.angle_alpha   90.00
_cell.angle_beta   90.00
_cell.angle_gamma   90.00
#
_symmetry.space_group_name_H-M   'P 1'
#
loop_
_entity.id
_entity.type
_entity.pdbx_description
1 polymer ?
#
loop_
_entity_poly.entity_id
_entity_poly.type
_entity_poly.pdbx_seq_one_letter_code
_entity_poly.pdbx_strand_id
1 'polypeptide(L)'
;MKLVRYGAKGAEKPGLIDKSGQLRDLSEQVRDLDGAAYAPASLKKLAELDTSKLPAVSGKPRLGAPVTGISKFVAIGLNYIDHAKETGNPIPAEPIFFLKANTALSGPNDAVEKPRGSTKLDWEVEIAAIIGSRAKYVSEADALNHVAGYTI
;
A
#
# COMPACT_ATOMS: atom_id res chain seq x y z
N MET A 1 6.33 -10.25 -7.55
CA MET A 1 6.20 -10.65 -6.14
C MET A 1 5.06 -9.84 -5.52
N LYS A 2 4.22 -10.43 -4.67
CA LYS A 2 3.11 -9.71 -4.01
C LYS A 2 3.29 -9.81 -2.50
N LEU A 3 3.71 -8.71 -1.87
CA LEU A 3 3.90 -8.61 -0.42
C LEU A 3 2.58 -8.26 0.26
N VAL A 4 2.35 -8.82 1.45
CA VAL A 4 1.14 -8.60 2.26
C VAL A 4 1.49 -8.56 3.75
N ARG A 5 0.65 -7.94 4.57
CA ARG A 5 0.64 -8.16 6.02
C ARG A 5 -0.58 -8.98 6.38
N TYR A 6 -0.46 -9.96 7.27
CA TYR A 6 -1.57 -10.87 7.62
C TYR A 6 -1.65 -11.12 9.12
N GLY A 7 -2.85 -11.36 9.65
CA GLY A 7 -3.09 -11.62 11.07
C GLY A 7 -4.16 -10.71 11.68
N ALA A 8 -4.29 -10.82 13.01
CA ALA A 8 -5.20 -9.97 13.78
C ALA A 8 -4.77 -8.50 13.71
N LYS A 9 -5.74 -7.59 13.82
CA LYS A 9 -5.48 -6.14 13.76
C LYS A 9 -4.49 -5.72 14.84
N GLY A 10 -3.37 -5.10 14.44
CA GLY A 10 -2.30 -4.66 15.35
C GLY A 10 -1.28 -5.76 15.71
N ALA A 11 -1.45 -6.98 15.22
CA ALA A 11 -0.54 -8.10 15.41
C ALA A 11 -0.21 -8.78 14.07
N GLU A 12 -0.26 -8.02 12.97
CA GLU A 12 0.04 -8.54 11.65
C GLU A 12 1.51 -8.93 11.50
N LYS A 13 1.75 -9.98 10.73
CA LYS A 13 3.06 -10.46 10.29
C LYS A 13 3.30 -10.13 8.82
N PRO A 14 4.55 -9.93 8.39
CA PRO A 14 4.89 -9.80 6.99
C PRO A 14 4.72 -11.15 6.28
N GLY A 15 4.25 -11.12 5.04
CA GLY A 15 4.10 -12.29 4.20
C GLY A 15 4.16 -11.96 2.71
N LEU A 16 4.09 -12.99 1.88
CA LEU A 16 3.94 -12.86 0.44
C LEU A 16 2.95 -13.88 -0.11
N ILE A 17 2.35 -13.56 -1.25
CA ILE A 17 1.61 -14.51 -2.07
C ILE A 17 2.56 -15.08 -3.11
N ASP A 18 2.80 -16.40 -3.04
CA ASP A 18 3.66 -17.09 -3.99
C ASP A 18 2.99 -17.29 -5.37
N LYS A 19 3.71 -17.87 -6.33
CA LYS A 19 3.20 -18.10 -7.70
C LYS A 19 1.98 -19.03 -7.77
N SER A 20 1.76 -19.85 -6.74
CA SER A 20 0.59 -20.74 -6.63
C SER A 20 -0.61 -20.08 -5.97
N GLY A 21 -0.46 -18.85 -5.47
CA GLY A 21 -1.48 -18.15 -4.69
C GLY A 21 -1.45 -18.48 -3.20
N GLN A 22 -0.49 -19.29 -2.74
CA GLN A 22 -0.33 -19.64 -1.33
C GLN A 22 0.32 -18.47 -0.56
N LEU A 23 -0.27 -18.15 0.59
CA LEU A 23 0.31 -17.21 1.54
C LEU A 23 1.50 -17.84 2.26
N ARG A 24 2.64 -17.14 2.25
CA ARG A 24 3.90 -17.52 2.87
C ARG A 24 4.31 -16.54 3.94
N ASP A 25 4.85 -17.05 5.06
CA ASP A 25 5.39 -16.23 6.14
C ASP A 25 6.76 -15.64 5.75
N LEU A 26 6.96 -14.34 5.98
CA LEU A 26 8.22 -13.63 5.79
C LEU A 26 8.88 -13.18 7.09
N SER A 27 8.37 -13.58 8.25
CA SER A 27 8.83 -13.09 9.57
C SER A 27 10.30 -13.41 9.88
N GLU A 28 10.88 -14.44 9.26
CA GLU A 28 12.32 -14.75 9.38
C GLU A 28 13.19 -13.85 8.49
N GLN A 29 12.61 -13.24 7.44
CA GLN A 29 13.33 -12.52 6.38
C GLN A 29 13.30 -11.01 6.63
N VAL A 30 12.17 -10.51 7.12
CA VAL A 30 11.96 -9.11 7.49
C VAL A 30 11.11 -9.04 8.75
N ARG A 31 11.34 -8.02 9.57
CA ARG A 31 10.56 -7.79 10.79
C ARG A 31 9.10 -7.44 10.48
N ASP A 32 8.90 -6.54 9.52
CA ASP A 32 7.58 -6.13 9.02
C ASP A 32 7.75 -5.46 7.64
N LEU A 33 6.67 -5.05 6.97
CA LEU A 33 6.69 -4.32 5.70
C LEU A 33 6.72 -2.80 5.93
N ASP A 34 7.85 -2.30 6.41
CA ASP A 34 8.12 -0.88 6.63
C ASP A 34 9.03 -0.28 5.54
N GLY A 35 9.45 0.98 5.72
CA GLY A 35 10.34 1.65 4.77
C GLY A 35 11.68 0.94 4.52
N ALA A 36 12.22 0.22 5.52
CA ALA A 36 13.45 -0.56 5.34
C ALA A 36 13.18 -1.83 4.52
N ALA A 37 12.04 -2.50 4.75
CA ALA A 37 11.64 -3.66 3.95
C ALA A 37 11.37 -3.31 2.48
N TYR A 38 10.85 -2.11 2.22
CA TYR A 38 10.61 -1.58 0.86
C TYR A 38 11.84 -0.93 0.20
N ALA A 39 12.98 -0.85 0.88
CA ALA A 39 14.22 -0.36 0.27
C ALA A 39 14.66 -1.26 -0.90
N PRO A 40 15.26 -0.70 -1.98
CA PRO A 40 15.65 -1.47 -3.17
C PRO A 40 16.51 -2.71 -2.87
N ALA A 41 17.47 -2.59 -1.94
CA ALA A 41 18.32 -3.70 -1.54
C ALA A 41 17.55 -4.82 -0.81
N SER A 42 16.55 -4.46 0.01
CA SER A 42 15.68 -5.43 0.69
C SER A 42 14.75 -6.12 -0.30
N LEU A 43 14.11 -5.35 -1.20
CA LEU A 43 13.25 -5.90 -2.25
C LEU A 43 14.01 -6.85 -3.19
N LYS A 44 15.25 -6.52 -3.54
CA LYS A 44 16.11 -7.42 -4.33
C LYS A 44 16.33 -8.75 -3.62
N LYS A 45 16.70 -8.73 -2.33
CA LYS A 45 16.88 -9.95 -1.52
C LYS A 45 15.59 -10.77 -1.44
N LEU A 46 14.45 -10.13 -1.22
CA LEU A 46 13.15 -10.80 -1.17
C LEU A 46 12.77 -11.43 -2.52
N ALA A 47 13.09 -10.77 -3.63
CA ALA A 47 12.81 -11.27 -4.98
C ALA A 47 13.65 -12.50 -5.36
N GLU A 48 14.81 -12.68 -4.74
CA GLU A 48 15.71 -13.82 -4.93
C GLU A 48 15.31 -15.06 -4.09
N LEU A 49 14.35 -14.93 -3.17
CA LEU A 49 13.89 -16.04 -2.33
C LEU A 49 13.22 -17.15 -3.14
N ASP A 50 13.55 -18.39 -2.79
CA ASP A 50 12.75 -19.55 -3.19
C ASP A 50 11.48 -19.60 -2.33
N THR A 51 10.42 -18.94 -2.82
CA THR A 51 9.14 -18.82 -2.11
C THR A 51 8.49 -20.16 -1.75
N SER A 52 8.84 -21.26 -2.42
CA SER A 52 8.29 -22.59 -2.12
C SER A 52 8.79 -23.15 -0.78
N LYS A 53 9.97 -22.71 -0.34
CA LYS A 53 10.61 -23.12 0.92
C LYS A 53 10.17 -22.30 2.12
N LEU A 54 9.49 -21.17 1.90
CA LEU A 54 8.96 -20.37 2.99
C LEU A 54 7.81 -21.10 3.69
N PRO A 55 7.64 -20.93 5.01
CA PRO A 55 6.54 -21.54 5.75
C PRO A 55 5.19 -21.16 5.12
N ALA A 56 4.38 -22.17 4.81
CA ALA A 56 3.02 -21.97 4.33
C ALA A 56 2.11 -21.54 5.49
N VAL A 57 1.34 -20.48 5.28
CA VAL A 57 0.33 -20.04 6.25
C VAL A 57 -0.97 -20.80 5.98
N SER A 58 -1.48 -21.49 6.99
CA SER A 58 -2.71 -22.25 6.89
C SER A 58 -3.96 -21.34 6.89
N GLY A 59 -5.00 -21.79 6.20
CA GLY A 59 -6.28 -21.08 6.15
C GLY A 59 -6.24 -19.78 5.34
N LYS A 60 -7.13 -18.85 5.70
CA LYS A 60 -7.28 -17.54 5.05
C LYS A 60 -7.33 -16.44 6.12
N PRO A 61 -6.20 -16.14 6.78
CA PRO A 61 -6.18 -15.10 7.80
C PRO A 61 -6.56 -13.75 7.20
N ARG A 62 -7.04 -12.84 8.04
CA ARG A 62 -7.24 -11.43 7.68
C ARG A 62 -5.95 -10.86 7.10
N LEU A 63 -6.07 -10.07 6.04
CA LEU A 63 -4.99 -9.23 5.53
C LEU A 63 -5.09 -7.84 6.17
N GLY A 64 -3.97 -7.29 6.61
CA GLY A 64 -3.85 -5.92 7.08
C GLY A 64 -3.45 -4.96 5.96
N ALA A 65 -3.28 -3.68 6.30
CA ALA A 65 -2.67 -2.72 5.39
C ALA A 65 -1.29 -3.23 4.95
N PRO A 66 -0.91 -3.12 3.67
CA PRO A 66 0.32 -3.74 3.16
C PRO A 66 1.59 -3.05 3.67
N VAL A 67 1.49 -1.86 4.25
CA VAL A 67 2.61 -1.05 4.75
C VAL A 67 2.43 -0.73 6.23
N THR A 68 3.53 -0.60 6.95
CA THR A 68 3.58 -0.08 8.32
C THR A 68 4.65 1.00 8.46
N GLY A 69 4.63 1.74 9.59
CA GLY A 69 5.65 2.74 9.89
C GLY A 69 5.71 3.92 8.92
N ILE A 70 4.61 4.19 8.18
CA ILE A 70 4.57 5.31 7.25
C ILE A 70 4.59 6.64 7.99
N SER A 71 5.32 7.61 7.43
CA SER A 71 5.34 8.99 7.92
C SER A 71 4.33 9.88 7.20
N LYS A 72 3.95 9.53 5.97
CA LYS A 72 3.07 10.33 5.11
C LYS A 72 2.14 9.44 4.31
N PHE A 73 0.86 9.82 4.27
CA PHE A 73 -0.12 9.34 3.31
C PHE A 73 -0.58 10.57 2.50
N VAL A 74 -0.05 10.69 1.29
CA VAL A 74 -0.31 11.80 0.37
C VAL A 74 -1.27 11.33 -0.70
N ALA A 75 -2.36 12.07 -0.92
CA ALA A 75 -3.38 11.79 -1.91
C ALA A 75 -3.48 12.92 -2.93
N ILE A 76 -3.95 12.59 -4.14
CA ILE A 76 -4.03 13.51 -5.28
C ILE A 76 -5.49 13.67 -5.70
N GLY A 77 -6.03 14.88 -5.52
CA GLY A 77 -7.40 15.19 -5.91
C GLY A 77 -7.55 15.39 -7.42
N LEU A 78 -8.73 15.06 -7.95
CA LEU A 78 -9.13 15.29 -9.35
C LEU A 78 -8.14 14.75 -10.40
N ASN A 79 -7.53 13.59 -10.14
CA ASN A 79 -6.51 13.00 -11.01
C ASN A 79 -7.08 12.10 -12.14
N TYR A 80 -8.40 12.12 -12.34
CA TYR A 80 -9.09 11.44 -13.44
C TYR A 80 -9.98 12.45 -14.18
N ILE A 81 -9.76 12.61 -15.49
CA ILE A 81 -10.47 13.61 -16.32
C ILE A 81 -11.99 13.44 -16.24
N ASP A 82 -12.47 12.20 -16.25
CA ASP A 82 -13.92 11.94 -16.21
C ASP A 82 -14.53 12.25 -14.84
N HIS A 83 -13.77 12.13 -13.76
CA HIS A 83 -14.21 12.56 -12.43
C HIS A 83 -14.27 14.10 -12.30
N ALA A 84 -13.34 14.82 -12.94
CA ALA A 84 -13.43 16.29 -13.03
C ALA A 84 -14.69 16.73 -13.78
N LYS A 85 -15.05 16.04 -14.89
CA LYS A 85 -16.29 16.30 -15.63
C LYS A 85 -17.54 15.97 -14.81
N GLU A 86 -17.55 14.83 -14.10
CA GLU A 86 -18.68 14.38 -13.27
C GLU A 86 -19.02 15.39 -12.17
N THR A 87 -17.99 15.93 -11.52
CA THR A 87 -18.14 16.90 -10.43
C THR A 87 -18.34 18.34 -10.91
N GLY A 88 -18.29 18.59 -12.22
CA GLY A 88 -18.41 19.92 -12.82
C GLY A 88 -17.21 20.84 -12.55
N ASN A 89 -16.07 20.27 -12.17
CA ASN A 89 -14.86 21.02 -11.84
C ASN A 89 -13.98 21.23 -13.07
N PRO A 90 -13.27 22.38 -13.18
CA PRO A 90 -12.26 22.57 -14.21
C PRO A 90 -11.12 21.57 -14.03
N ILE A 91 -10.51 21.12 -15.13
CA ILE A 91 -9.32 20.28 -15.08
C ILE A 91 -8.20 21.10 -14.41
N PRO A 92 -7.60 20.62 -13.30
CA PRO A 92 -6.54 21.34 -12.62
C PRO A 92 -5.31 21.52 -13.53
N ALA A 93 -4.70 22.71 -13.48
CA ALA A 93 -3.44 22.97 -14.18
C ALA A 93 -2.22 22.37 -13.46
N GLU A 94 -2.37 22.08 -12.17
CA GLU A 94 -1.35 21.49 -11.29
C GLU A 94 -2.00 20.42 -10.39
N PRO A 95 -1.25 19.41 -9.92
CA PRO A 95 -1.79 18.38 -9.04
C PRO A 95 -2.24 18.94 -7.69
N ILE A 96 -3.43 18.52 -7.23
CA ILE A 96 -3.97 18.92 -5.93
C ILE A 96 -3.54 17.93 -4.87
N PHE A 97 -2.64 18.36 -3.97
CA PHE A 97 -2.16 17.52 -2.88
C PHE A 97 -2.96 17.71 -1.59
N PHE A 98 -3.29 16.61 -0.92
CA PHE A 98 -3.78 16.62 0.45
C PHE A 98 -3.22 15.43 1.26
N LEU A 99 -3.34 15.52 2.58
CA LEU A 99 -2.86 14.48 3.49
C LEU A 99 -4.03 13.76 4.13
N LYS A 100 -3.90 12.43 4.21
CA LYS A 100 -4.77 11.59 5.01
C LYS A 100 -4.02 11.16 6.27
N ALA A 101 -4.71 11.08 7.40
CA ALA A 101 -4.09 10.57 8.62
C ALA A 101 -3.70 9.10 8.43
N ASN A 102 -2.50 8.71 8.85
CA ASN A 102 -2.03 7.32 8.72
C ASN A 102 -2.91 6.34 9.51
N THR A 103 -3.60 6.81 10.55
CA THR A 103 -4.59 6.05 11.33
C THR A 103 -5.83 5.64 10.53
N ALA A 104 -6.03 6.20 9.34
CA ALA A 104 -7.12 5.84 8.45
C ALA A 104 -6.79 4.64 7.53
N LEU A 105 -5.57 4.09 7.59
CA LEU A 105 -5.24 2.85 6.90
C LEU A 105 -5.97 1.66 7.51
N SER A 106 -6.44 0.75 6.66
CA SER A 106 -7.08 -0.50 7.06
C SER A 106 -6.64 -1.64 6.16
N GLY A 107 -6.94 -2.87 6.59
CA GLY A 107 -6.83 -4.04 5.71
C GLY A 107 -7.84 -3.98 4.56
N PRO A 108 -7.59 -4.70 3.46
CA PRO A 108 -8.41 -4.64 2.25
C PRO A 108 -9.86 -5.13 2.45
N ASN A 109 -10.12 -5.90 3.51
CA ASN A 109 -11.46 -6.42 3.84
C ASN A 109 -11.92 -5.98 5.24
N ASP A 110 -11.29 -4.96 5.82
CA ASP A 110 -11.74 -4.42 7.09
C ASP A 110 -13.05 -3.65 6.92
N ALA A 111 -13.89 -3.66 7.95
CA ALA A 111 -15.07 -2.81 7.98
C ALA A 111 -14.67 -1.32 8.01
N VAL A 112 -15.33 -0.51 7.20
CA VAL A 112 -15.23 0.94 7.23
C VAL A 112 -16.23 1.50 8.24
N GLU A 113 -15.74 2.24 9.23
CA GLU A 113 -16.60 2.87 10.22
C GLU A 113 -17.32 4.08 9.60
N LYS A 114 -18.66 4.04 9.56
CA LYS A 114 -19.47 5.21 9.18
C LYS A 114 -19.56 6.16 10.37
N PRO A 115 -19.06 7.41 10.27
CA PRO A 115 -19.17 8.37 11.36
C PRO A 115 -20.64 8.65 11.74
N ARG A 116 -20.90 8.83 13.03
CA ARG A 116 -22.25 9.14 13.53
C ARG A 116 -22.80 10.39 12.84
N GLY A 117 -24.01 10.28 12.30
CA GLY A 117 -24.67 11.39 11.61
C GLY A 117 -24.18 11.64 10.18
N SER A 118 -23.25 10.84 9.64
CA SER A 118 -22.84 10.99 8.24
C SER A 118 -23.99 10.66 7.27
N THR A 119 -24.30 11.60 6.38
CA THR A 119 -25.32 11.45 5.33
C THR A 119 -24.74 11.33 3.92
N LYS A 120 -23.43 11.58 3.76
CA LYS A 120 -22.70 11.60 2.48
C LYS A 120 -21.38 10.84 2.58
N LEU A 121 -21.39 9.68 3.25
CA LEU A 121 -20.25 8.77 3.18
C LEU A 121 -20.16 8.26 1.74
N ASP A 122 -18.99 8.39 1.14
CA ASP A 122 -18.74 8.04 -0.25
C ASP A 122 -17.45 7.21 -0.40
N TRP A 123 -17.20 6.70 -1.59
CA TRP A 123 -16.08 5.83 -1.91
C TRP A 123 -15.27 6.39 -3.08
N GLU A 124 -13.95 6.19 -3.00
CA GLU A 124 -13.01 6.45 -4.09
C GLU A 124 -12.09 5.24 -4.21
N VAL A 125 -11.89 4.75 -5.43
CA VAL A 125 -10.93 3.67 -5.72
C VAL A 125 -9.75 4.30 -6.43
N GLU A 126 -8.60 4.26 -5.78
CA GLU A 126 -7.36 4.85 -6.28
C GLU A 126 -6.23 3.84 -6.34
N ILE A 127 -5.26 4.08 -7.21
CA ILE A 127 -3.98 3.38 -7.17
C ILE A 127 -3.04 4.09 -6.20
N ALA A 128 -2.47 3.33 -5.27
CA ALA A 128 -1.46 3.82 -4.35
C ALA A 128 -0.06 3.38 -4.79
N ALA A 129 0.90 4.30 -4.82
CA ALA A 129 2.31 4.01 -4.98
C ALA A 129 3.01 3.96 -3.62
N ILE A 130 3.70 2.86 -3.32
CA ILE A 130 4.53 2.73 -2.12
C ILE A 130 5.93 3.21 -2.47
N ILE A 131 6.43 4.21 -1.74
CA ILE A 131 7.78 4.75 -1.94
C ILE A 131 8.80 3.93 -1.17
N GLY A 132 9.80 3.39 -1.89
CA GLY A 132 10.82 2.49 -1.34
C GLY A 132 12.12 3.19 -0.96
N SER A 133 12.40 4.38 -1.48
CA SER A 133 13.63 5.11 -1.18
C SER A 133 13.37 6.61 -1.05
N ARG A 134 14.26 7.31 -0.34
CA ARG A 134 14.13 8.74 -0.11
C ARG A 134 14.17 9.50 -1.44
N ALA A 135 13.09 10.18 -1.77
CA ALA A 135 12.96 11.06 -2.92
C ALA A 135 12.97 12.54 -2.48
N LYS A 136 13.83 13.35 -3.10
CA LYS A 136 13.86 14.82 -2.91
C LYS A 136 14.41 15.47 -4.18
N TYR A 137 13.67 16.44 -4.75
CA TYR A 137 14.01 17.10 -6.01
C TYR A 137 14.36 16.10 -7.13
N VAL A 138 13.54 15.05 -7.25
CA VAL A 138 13.72 13.98 -8.25
C VAL A 138 13.13 14.43 -9.58
N SER A 139 13.82 14.14 -10.67
CA SER A 139 13.31 14.39 -12.02
C SER A 139 12.14 13.45 -12.34
N GLU A 140 11.31 13.78 -13.32
CA GLU A 140 10.25 12.86 -13.78
C GLU A 140 10.84 11.54 -14.29
N ALA A 141 11.93 11.60 -15.04
CA ALA A 141 12.62 10.43 -15.60
C ALA A 141 13.14 9.47 -14.53
N ASP A 142 13.50 9.99 -13.36
CA ASP A 142 14.03 9.20 -12.24
C ASP A 142 12.97 8.81 -11.21
N ALA A 143 11.75 9.34 -11.30
CA ALA A 143 10.72 9.20 -10.27
C ALA A 143 10.39 7.73 -9.96
N LEU A 144 10.27 6.90 -10.99
CA LEU A 144 9.93 5.48 -10.83
C LEU A 144 11.04 4.65 -10.16
N ASN A 145 12.29 5.13 -10.14
CA ASN A 145 13.39 4.48 -9.42
C ASN A 145 13.17 4.49 -7.89
N HIS A 146 12.26 5.33 -7.40
CA HIS A 146 11.92 5.45 -5.99
C HIS A 146 10.67 4.67 -5.58
N VAL A 147 9.92 4.11 -6.53
CA VAL A 147 8.68 3.37 -6.26
C VAL A 147 9.01 1.91 -5.95
N ALA A 148 8.60 1.43 -4.78
CA ALA A 148 8.74 0.03 -4.36
C ALA A 148 7.70 -0.88 -5.00
N GLY A 149 6.51 -0.35 -5.26
CA GLY A 149 5.39 -1.10 -5.84
C GLY A 149 4.09 -0.32 -5.76
N TYR A 150 3.02 -0.98 -6.20
CA TYR A 150 1.67 -0.41 -6.27
C TYR A 150 0.67 -1.27 -5.52
N THR A 151 -0.36 -0.64 -4.98
CA THR A 151 -1.46 -1.29 -4.26
C THR A 151 -2.77 -0.51 -4.47
N ILE A 152 -3.85 -1.03 -3.89
CA ILE A 152 -5.18 -0.40 -3.78
C ILE A 152 -5.50 -0.41 -2.29
#